data_AF-A0ABD4S9I1-F1
#
_entry.id   AF-A0ABD4S9I1-F1
#
_cell.length_a   1.000
_cell.length_b   1.000
_cell.length_c   1.000
_cell.angle_alpha   90.00
_cell.angle_beta   90.00
_cell.angle_gamma   90.00
#
_symmetry.space_group_name_H-M   'P 1'
#
loop_
_entity.id
_entity.type
_entity.pdbx_description
1 polymer ?
#
loop_
_entity_poly.entity_id
_entity_poly.type
_entity_poly.pdbx_seq_one_letter_code
_entity_poly.pdbx_strand_id
1 'polypeptide(L)'
;MATDKSYYTILTDIGKAKIANASLVGEKVDFVKIQLGDGGGNEYNPTEEQIALKNVVWEGKVGNVKTDESMTNCLILESLIPASAGGFVVREIGYLDTEGNLLAISKYRSAYKPKVEDGAVIDMKVKTIFVVSNVNNIELKIDPTIIFATLKDLQDLDTKIDTTKTELTSNIETVKTDLNNKIGDTTQLTTTDKTSLVGALNEVKTSVDSIETTAEKTSIKDTDNLFESDNVEGALKEVMQEFKSSKNSLRTNFNGMLPV
;
A
#
# COMPACT_ATOMS: atom_id res chain seq x y z
N MET A 1 20.03 40.06 -17.25
CA MET A 1 18.89 40.92 -17.66
C MET A 1 17.68 40.50 -16.85
N ALA A 2 17.36 41.24 -15.78
CA ALA A 2 16.09 41.13 -15.10
C ALA A 2 15.20 42.26 -15.65
N THR A 3 14.45 41.93 -16.69
CA THR A 3 13.43 42.77 -17.30
C THR A 3 12.38 43.15 -16.25
N ASP A 4 11.96 44.41 -16.22
CA ASP A 4 10.93 45.03 -15.35
C ASP A 4 9.85 44.06 -14.86
N LYS A 5 10.08 43.41 -13.71
CA LYS A 5 9.02 42.75 -12.96
C LYS A 5 8.63 43.67 -11.80
N SER A 6 7.35 44.06 -11.75
CA SER A 6 6.83 44.90 -10.66
C SER A 6 6.95 44.21 -9.29
N TYR A 7 6.97 42.88 -9.27
CA TYR A 7 7.06 42.05 -8.06
C TYR A 7 8.01 40.87 -8.30
N TYR A 8 8.87 40.61 -7.32
CA TYR A 8 9.95 39.62 -7.43
C TYR A 8 10.42 39.20 -6.04
N THR A 9 11.21 38.14 -5.99
CA THR A 9 11.88 37.68 -4.76
C THR A 9 13.37 37.60 -5.03
N ILE A 10 14.16 38.10 -4.09
CA ILE A 10 15.61 37.99 -4.07
C ILE A 10 16.06 37.23 -2.82
N LEU A 11 17.20 36.57 -2.93
CA LEU A 11 17.93 36.07 -1.77
C LEU A 11 18.78 37.20 -1.21
N THR A 12 18.80 37.34 0.10
CA THR A 12 19.73 38.24 0.78
C THR A 12 21.15 37.70 0.71
N ASP A 13 22.15 38.52 1.02
CA ASP A 13 23.54 38.08 1.11
C ASP A 13 23.70 36.97 2.15
N ILE A 14 22.97 37.06 3.27
CA ILE A 14 22.94 36.02 4.30
C ILE A 14 22.34 34.72 3.75
N GLY A 15 21.21 34.81 3.04
CA GLY A 15 20.57 33.66 2.41
C GLY A 15 21.49 32.96 1.41
N LYS A 16 22.12 33.72 0.52
CA LYS A 16 23.10 33.19 -0.44
C LYS A 16 24.28 32.52 0.26
N ALA A 17 24.85 33.17 1.27
CA ALA A 17 25.97 32.64 2.03
C ALA A 17 25.62 31.34 2.76
N LYS A 18 24.46 31.27 3.41
CA LYS A 18 23.99 30.04 4.09
C LYS A 18 23.75 28.91 3.10
N ILE A 19 23.11 29.18 1.96
CA ILE A 19 22.86 28.16 0.93
C ILE A 19 24.18 27.66 0.31
N ALA A 20 25.17 28.53 0.12
CA ALA A 20 26.49 28.14 -0.35
C ALA A 20 27.27 27.32 0.69
N ASN A 21 27.21 27.71 1.97
CA ASN A 21 27.87 27.01 3.06
C ASN A 21 27.26 25.64 3.33
N ALA A 22 25.95 25.48 3.12
CA ALA A 22 25.25 24.20 3.27
C ALA A 22 25.85 23.09 2.38
N SER A 23 26.32 23.42 1.17
CA SER A 23 27.02 22.44 0.31
C SER A 23 28.39 22.01 0.85
N LEU A 24 29.01 22.81 1.71
CA LEU A 24 30.33 22.54 2.27
C LEU A 24 30.24 21.77 3.60
N VAL A 25 29.28 22.14 4.44
CA VAL A 25 29.12 21.61 5.80
C VAL A 25 28.17 20.40 5.84
N GLY A 26 27.28 20.27 4.86
CA GLY A 26 26.26 19.21 4.82
C GLY A 26 25.00 19.51 5.64
N GLU A 27 24.96 20.65 6.35
CA GLU A 27 23.78 21.14 7.05
C GLU A 27 22.88 21.92 6.09
N LYS A 28 21.61 21.52 5.99
CA LYS A 28 20.65 22.16 5.09
C LYS A 28 20.13 23.47 5.67
N VAL A 29 19.85 24.42 4.78
CA VAL A 29 19.19 25.68 5.12
C VAL A 29 17.70 25.43 5.28
N ASP A 30 17.16 25.89 6.41
CA ASP A 30 15.77 25.74 6.76
C ASP A 30 15.05 27.09 6.66
N PHE A 31 13.85 27.10 6.09
CA PHE A 31 12.95 28.26 6.07
C PHE A 31 11.85 28.01 7.09
N VAL A 32 11.95 28.64 8.27
CA VAL A 32 11.07 28.35 9.41
C VAL A 32 9.99 29.41 9.58
N LYS A 33 10.35 30.67 9.40
CA LYS A 33 9.44 31.80 9.64
C LYS A 33 9.17 32.57 8.37
N ILE A 34 7.94 33.05 8.27
CA ILE A 34 7.53 34.04 7.29
C ILE A 34 7.16 35.32 8.04
N GLN A 35 7.62 36.45 7.55
CA GLN A 35 7.22 37.77 8.00
C GLN A 35 6.52 38.50 6.86
N LEU A 36 5.43 39.18 7.16
CA LEU A 36 4.80 40.13 6.25
C LEU A 36 5.06 41.53 6.78
N GLY A 37 5.39 42.45 5.88
CA GLY A 37 5.62 43.85 6.20
C GLY A 37 4.86 44.80 5.31
N ASP A 38 4.65 46.01 5.80
CA ASP A 38 3.98 47.10 5.07
C ASP A 38 4.96 48.06 4.38
N GLY A 39 6.27 47.73 4.37
CA GLY A 39 7.30 48.54 3.72
C GLY A 39 7.58 49.88 4.39
N GLY A 40 7.13 50.08 5.64
CA GLY A 40 7.16 51.40 6.29
C GLY A 40 6.14 52.36 5.66
N GLY A 41 5.02 51.82 5.17
CA GLY A 41 3.94 52.56 4.53
C GLY A 41 4.16 52.89 3.05
N ASN A 42 5.36 52.68 2.50
CA ASN A 42 5.72 53.01 1.13
C ASN A 42 6.21 51.80 0.35
N GLU A 43 6.06 51.85 -0.98
CA GLU A 43 6.69 50.86 -1.84
C GLU A 43 8.18 51.17 -1.99
N TYR A 44 9.02 50.14 -1.96
CA TYR A 44 10.44 50.25 -2.18
C TYR A 44 10.97 49.03 -2.95
N ASN A 45 12.21 49.10 -3.41
CA ASN A 45 12.89 47.98 -4.02
C ASN A 45 13.77 47.29 -2.97
N PRO A 46 13.50 46.01 -2.63
CA PRO A 46 14.35 45.26 -1.73
C PRO A 46 15.80 45.17 -2.21
N THR A 47 16.74 45.16 -1.28
CA THR A 47 18.18 44.98 -1.57
C THR A 47 18.70 43.70 -0.92
N GLU A 48 19.79 43.18 -1.48
CA GLU A 48 20.39 41.93 -1.00
C GLU A 48 21.04 42.08 0.38
N GLU A 49 21.46 43.29 0.77
CA GLU A 49 22.08 43.55 2.08
C GLU A 49 21.06 43.60 3.24
N GLN A 50 19.76 43.49 2.95
CA GLN A 50 18.74 43.56 3.99
C GLN A 50 18.84 42.39 4.96
N ILE A 51 18.89 42.73 6.24
CA ILE A 51 18.87 41.77 7.35
C ILE A 51 17.50 41.66 8.02
N ALA A 52 16.58 42.59 7.70
CA ALA A 52 15.21 42.64 8.21
C ALA A 52 14.27 43.37 7.22
N LEU A 53 12.97 43.15 7.39
CA LEU A 53 11.92 43.92 6.73
C LEU A 53 11.91 45.37 7.23
N LYS A 54 11.37 46.31 6.43
CA LYS A 54 11.28 47.73 6.83
C LYS A 54 10.36 47.91 8.03
N ASN A 55 9.24 47.19 8.03
CA ASN A 55 8.34 47.13 9.18
C ASN A 55 7.53 45.84 9.13
N VAL A 56 7.59 45.04 10.20
CA VAL A 56 6.88 43.77 10.29
C VAL A 56 5.48 44.03 10.85
N VAL A 57 4.45 43.59 10.12
CA VAL A 57 3.05 43.67 10.55
C VAL A 57 2.48 42.32 10.96
N TRP A 58 3.11 41.22 10.54
CA TRP A 58 2.72 39.87 10.93
C TRP A 58 3.90 38.90 10.81
N GLU A 59 3.96 37.91 11.71
CA GLU A 59 4.91 36.79 11.66
C GLU A 59 4.15 35.46 11.82
N GLY A 60 4.58 34.44 11.09
CA GLY A 60 4.09 33.09 11.23
C GLY A 60 5.13 32.06 10.81
N LYS A 61 4.70 30.80 10.72
CA LYS A 61 5.55 29.69 10.27
C LYS A 61 5.43 29.50 8.76
N VAL A 62 6.54 29.14 8.13
CA VAL A 62 6.51 28.57 6.78
C VAL A 62 5.93 27.17 6.91
N GLY A 63 4.86 26.88 6.16
CA GLY A 63 4.24 25.57 6.25
C GLY A 63 4.75 24.59 5.19
N ASN A 64 5.02 25.04 3.96
CA ASN A 64 5.52 24.15 2.92
C ASN A 64 6.75 24.72 2.21
N VAL A 65 7.75 23.86 2.03
CA VAL A 65 8.97 24.12 1.26
C VAL A 65 9.11 22.97 0.26
N LYS A 66 8.85 23.26 -1.02
CA LYS A 66 8.90 22.25 -2.09
C LYS A 66 9.64 22.75 -3.31
N THR A 67 10.09 21.83 -4.14
CA THR A 67 10.66 22.13 -5.46
C THR A 67 9.55 22.21 -6.51
N ASP A 68 9.74 23.05 -7.51
CA ASP A 68 8.86 23.06 -8.68
C ASP A 68 9.14 21.84 -9.58
N GLU A 69 8.09 21.16 -10.05
CA GLU A 69 8.21 19.95 -10.89
C GLU A 69 8.73 20.27 -12.30
N SER A 70 8.52 21.49 -12.80
CA SER A 70 8.96 21.93 -14.12
C SER A 70 10.35 22.57 -14.12
N MET A 71 10.78 23.12 -12.97
CA MET A 71 12.07 23.80 -12.80
C MET A 71 12.79 23.29 -11.54
N THR A 72 13.75 22.38 -11.72
CA THR A 72 14.43 21.67 -10.63
C THR A 72 15.26 22.55 -9.69
N ASN A 73 15.61 23.77 -10.08
CA ASN A 73 16.33 24.74 -9.23
C ASN A 73 15.42 25.81 -8.58
N CYS A 74 14.11 25.61 -8.66
CA CYS A 74 13.11 26.55 -8.18
C CYS A 74 12.49 26.06 -6.88
N LEU A 75 12.49 26.91 -5.86
CA LEU A 75 11.80 26.68 -4.59
C LEU A 75 10.47 27.40 -4.54
N ILE A 76 9.51 26.72 -3.92
CA ILE A 76 8.19 27.22 -3.63
C ILE A 76 8.02 27.19 -2.11
N LEU A 77 7.84 28.36 -1.52
CA LEU A 77 7.46 28.52 -0.12
C LEU A 77 5.97 28.85 -0.03
N GLU A 78 5.22 28.09 0.77
CA GLU A 78 3.81 28.33 1.02
C GLU A 78 3.55 28.59 2.50
N SER A 79 2.68 29.56 2.77
CA SER A 79 2.26 29.89 4.13
C SER A 79 0.81 30.36 4.14
N LEU A 80 0.12 30.09 5.24
CA LEU A 80 -1.27 30.50 5.46
C LEU A 80 -1.31 31.57 6.55
N ILE A 81 -1.91 32.71 6.22
CA ILE A 81 -2.23 33.75 7.18
C ILE A 81 -3.69 33.57 7.57
N PRO A 82 -3.98 33.20 8.83
CA PRO A 82 -5.33 32.89 9.26
C PRO A 82 -6.21 34.13 9.25
N ALA A 83 -7.51 33.94 9.11
CA ALA A 83 -8.46 35.05 9.10
C ALA A 83 -8.50 35.86 10.40
N SER A 84 -8.05 35.28 11.52
CA SER A 84 -7.88 35.99 12.80
C SER A 84 -6.77 37.04 12.77
N ALA A 85 -5.86 36.99 11.80
CA ALA A 85 -4.79 37.96 11.60
C ALA A 85 -5.11 38.88 10.39
N GLY A 86 -5.29 40.17 10.65
CA GLY A 86 -5.63 41.16 9.64
C GLY A 86 -5.56 42.58 10.18
N GLY A 87 -6.03 43.55 9.39
CA GLY A 87 -5.95 44.97 9.70
C GLY A 87 -4.65 45.63 9.23
N PHE A 88 -3.94 45.02 8.27
CA PHE A 88 -2.65 45.51 7.78
C PHE A 88 -2.54 45.41 6.26
N VAL A 89 -1.64 46.21 5.70
CA VAL A 89 -1.28 46.19 4.28
C VAL A 89 0.03 45.42 4.13
N VAL A 90 0.05 44.47 3.20
CA VAL A 90 1.27 43.73 2.84
C VAL A 90 1.92 44.40 1.64
N ARG A 91 3.23 44.62 1.71
CA ARG A 91 4.09 45.14 0.62
C ARG A 91 5.42 44.40 0.50
N GLU A 92 5.84 43.72 1.56
CA GLU A 92 7.06 42.92 1.59
C GLU A 92 6.81 41.60 2.31
N ILE A 93 7.54 40.56 1.89
CA ILE A 93 7.48 39.22 2.51
C ILE A 93 8.90 38.76 2.77
N GLY A 94 9.22 38.47 4.02
CA GLY A 94 10.52 37.96 4.44
C GLY A 94 10.43 36.50 4.83
N TYR A 95 11.47 35.73 4.54
CA TYR A 95 11.60 34.34 4.98
C TYR A 95 12.87 34.19 5.81
N LEU A 96 12.73 33.59 7.00
CA LEU A 96 13.80 33.50 7.98
C LEU A 96 14.07 32.06 8.38
N ASP A 97 15.32 31.80 8.76
CA ASP A 97 15.75 30.52 9.32
C ASP A 97 15.44 30.38 10.82
N THR A 98 15.90 29.27 11.40
CA THR A 98 15.81 28.96 12.84
C THR A 98 16.50 29.97 13.74
N GLU A 99 17.54 30.66 13.24
CA GLU A 99 18.32 31.66 13.96
C GLU A 99 17.73 33.08 13.82
N GLY A 100 16.69 33.25 12.99
CA GLY A 100 16.08 34.55 12.73
C GLY A 100 16.83 35.38 11.69
N ASN A 101 17.69 34.77 10.87
CA ASN A 101 18.33 35.47 9.76
C ASN A 101 17.36 35.59 8.58
N LEU A 102 17.23 36.79 8.00
CA LEU A 102 16.46 36.99 6.78
C LEU A 102 17.19 36.37 5.59
N LEU A 103 16.62 35.33 4.97
CA LEU A 103 17.21 34.58 3.87
C LEU A 103 16.72 35.04 2.50
N ALA A 104 15.44 35.39 2.41
CA ALA A 104 14.81 35.84 1.18
C ALA A 104 13.83 36.97 1.47
N ILE A 105 13.72 37.91 0.53
CA ILE A 105 12.78 39.02 0.60
C ILE A 105 12.05 39.18 -0.74
N SER A 106 10.73 39.28 -0.67
CA SER A 106 9.86 39.52 -1.82
C SER A 106 9.36 40.96 -1.81
N LYS A 107 9.49 41.64 -2.96
CA LYS A 107 8.67 42.80 -3.29
C LYS A 107 7.26 42.31 -3.62
N TYR A 108 6.27 42.71 -2.84
CA TYR A 108 4.89 42.26 -2.97
C TYR A 108 3.93 43.40 -3.32
N ARG A 109 2.82 43.06 -4.00
CA ARG A 109 1.80 44.04 -4.32
C ARG A 109 1.16 44.58 -3.05
N SER A 110 0.83 45.87 -3.03
CA SER A 110 0.03 46.44 -1.96
C SER A 110 -1.30 45.69 -1.85
N ALA A 111 -1.46 44.93 -0.77
CA ALA A 111 -2.65 44.11 -0.53
C ALA A 111 -3.11 44.31 0.91
N TYR A 112 -4.33 44.85 1.08
CA TYR A 112 -4.96 44.95 2.39
C TYR A 112 -5.52 43.60 2.80
N LYS A 113 -5.13 43.12 3.99
CA LYS A 113 -5.70 41.95 4.63
C LYS A 113 -6.74 42.42 5.66
N PRO A 114 -8.05 42.24 5.43
CA PRO A 114 -9.07 42.70 6.36
C PRO A 114 -9.00 41.96 7.69
N LYS A 115 -9.40 42.66 8.76
CA LYS A 115 -9.71 42.08 10.07
C LYS A 115 -11.20 41.77 10.16
N VAL A 116 -11.57 40.90 11.10
CA VAL A 116 -12.97 40.45 11.30
C VAL A 116 -13.94 41.63 11.47
N GLU A 117 -13.52 42.71 12.15
CA GLU A 117 -14.32 43.92 12.36
C GLU A 117 -14.67 44.67 11.07
N ASP A 118 -13.92 44.45 9.99
CA ASP A 118 -14.20 45.04 8.67
C ASP A 118 -15.37 44.31 7.96
N GLY A 119 -15.98 43.31 8.60
CA GLY A 119 -17.07 42.50 8.05
C GLY A 119 -16.60 41.48 7.01
N ALA A 120 -15.30 41.26 6.87
CA ALA A 120 -14.70 40.33 5.93
C ALA A 120 -13.73 39.37 6.63
N VAL A 121 -13.92 38.07 6.40
CA VAL A 121 -13.08 37.00 6.95
C VAL A 121 -12.38 36.34 5.77
N ILE A 122 -11.06 36.50 5.68
CA ILE A 122 -10.25 35.98 4.57
C ILE A 122 -9.09 35.19 5.16
N ASP A 123 -8.92 33.93 4.76
CA ASP A 123 -7.65 33.22 4.90
C ASP A 123 -6.77 33.54 3.68
N MET A 124 -5.55 34.03 3.91
CA MET A 124 -4.66 34.45 2.84
C MET A 124 -3.55 33.42 2.67
N LYS A 125 -3.52 32.72 1.53
CA LYS A 125 -2.41 31.85 1.15
C LYS A 125 -1.34 32.67 0.41
N VAL A 126 -0.12 32.68 0.92
CA VAL A 126 1.06 33.24 0.26
C VAL A 126 1.84 32.10 -0.39
N LYS A 127 2.16 32.26 -1.67
CA LYS A 127 3.04 31.38 -2.44
C LYS A 127 4.17 32.22 -3.02
N THR A 128 5.39 32.00 -2.54
CA THR A 128 6.59 32.68 -3.06
C THR A 128 7.44 31.68 -3.85
N ILE A 129 7.93 32.13 -4.99
CA ILE A 129 8.74 31.34 -5.91
C ILE A 129 10.06 32.07 -6.16
N PHE A 130 11.19 31.39 -5.97
CA PHE A 130 12.52 31.92 -6.27
C PHE A 130 13.51 30.81 -6.62
N VAL A 131 14.57 31.20 -7.30
CA VAL A 131 15.62 30.28 -7.77
C VAL A 131 16.74 30.23 -6.75
N VAL A 132 17.26 29.02 -6.49
CA VAL A 132 18.45 28.80 -5.67
C VAL A 132 19.55 28.11 -6.50
N SER A 133 20.80 28.21 -6.03
CA SER A 133 21.93 27.53 -6.68
C SER A 133 21.84 26.01 -6.59
N ASN A 134 21.30 25.48 -5.48
CA ASN A 134 21.08 24.05 -5.29
C ASN A 134 19.96 23.79 -4.28
N VAL A 135 18.87 23.14 -4.72
CA VAL A 135 17.73 22.78 -3.86
C VAL A 135 18.07 21.68 -2.85
N ASN A 136 19.10 20.87 -3.09
CA ASN A 136 19.52 19.81 -2.15
C ASN A 136 20.10 20.38 -0.85
N ASN A 137 20.55 21.64 -0.88
CA ASN A 137 21.06 22.36 0.28
C ASN A 137 19.93 22.91 1.15
N ILE A 138 18.66 22.66 0.80
CA ILE A 138 17.49 23.20 1.47
C ILE A 138 16.72 22.07 2.15
N GLU A 139 16.22 22.34 3.35
CA GLU A 139 15.33 21.43 4.05
C GLU A 139 13.91 21.57 3.49
N LEU A 140 13.44 20.54 2.79
CA LEU A 140 12.07 20.46 2.29
C LEU A 140 11.15 20.05 3.43
N LYS A 141 10.01 20.72 3.58
CA LYS A 141 9.06 20.50 4.67
C LYS A 141 7.65 20.57 4.16
N ILE A 142 6.78 19.71 4.71
CA ILE A 142 5.36 19.68 4.41
C ILE A 142 4.60 19.75 5.73
N ASP A 143 3.90 20.86 5.97
CA ASP A 143 2.90 20.98 7.03
C ASP A 143 1.50 20.69 6.45
N PRO A 144 0.89 19.53 6.77
CA PRO A 144 -0.41 19.13 6.24
C PRO A 144 -1.57 19.98 6.76
N THR A 145 -1.38 20.75 7.84
CA THR A 145 -2.46 21.55 8.47
C THR A 145 -2.81 22.82 7.70
N ILE A 146 -1.91 23.29 6.83
CA ILE A 146 -2.12 24.48 5.99
C ILE A 146 -2.54 24.13 4.55
N ILE A 147 -2.74 22.85 4.24
CA ILE A 147 -3.09 22.37 2.90
C ILE A 147 -4.61 22.25 2.78
N PHE A 148 -5.20 23.10 1.94
CA PHE A 148 -6.48 22.77 1.32
C PHE A 148 -6.19 21.76 0.21
N ALA A 149 -6.74 20.54 0.30
CA ALA A 149 -6.74 19.62 -0.82
C ALA A 149 -7.42 20.30 -2.01
N THR A 150 -6.69 20.48 -3.11
CA THR A 150 -7.29 21.03 -4.31
C THR A 150 -8.16 19.97 -4.98
N LEU A 151 -9.13 20.39 -5.80
CA LEU A 151 -9.91 19.45 -6.61
C LEU A 151 -8.99 18.56 -7.48
N LYS A 152 -7.86 19.10 -7.94
CA LYS A 152 -6.87 18.36 -8.71
C LYS A 152 -6.20 17.25 -7.89
N ASP A 153 -5.82 17.55 -6.65
CA ASP A 153 -5.24 16.55 -5.75
C ASP A 153 -6.21 15.39 -5.49
N LEU A 154 -7.51 15.70 -5.35
CA LEU A 154 -8.56 14.70 -5.18
C LEU A 154 -8.76 13.85 -6.45
N GLN A 155 -8.76 14.48 -7.63
CA GLN A 155 -8.86 13.77 -8.91
C GLN A 155 -7.66 12.84 -9.17
N ASP A 156 -6.46 13.27 -8.81
CA ASP A 156 -5.25 12.47 -8.95
C ASP A 156 -5.25 11.29 -7.98
N LEU A 157 -5.78 11.48 -6.78
CA LEU A 157 -5.98 10.41 -5.82
C LEU A 157 -7.02 9.39 -6.30
N ASP A 158 -8.15 9.86 -6.82
CA ASP A 158 -9.22 9.02 -7.37
C ASP A 158 -8.70 8.13 -8.51
N THR A 159 -7.95 8.72 -9.43
CA THR A 159 -7.30 8.00 -10.54
C THR A 159 -6.34 6.90 -10.04
N LYS A 160 -5.57 7.18 -8.99
CA LYS A 160 -4.65 6.19 -8.39
C LYS A 160 -5.42 5.05 -7.74
N ILE A 161 -6.50 5.36 -7.03
CA ILE A 161 -7.38 4.37 -6.38
C ILE A 161 -7.98 3.43 -7.44
N ASP A 162 -8.52 3.98 -8.53
CA ASP A 162 -9.10 3.19 -9.63
C ASP A 162 -8.07 2.29 -10.31
N THR A 163 -6.86 2.80 -10.52
CA THR A 163 -5.75 2.01 -11.08
C THR A 163 -5.42 0.83 -10.19
N THR A 164 -5.19 1.05 -8.89
CA THR A 164 -4.87 0.00 -7.93
C THR A 164 -6.01 -1.02 -7.79
N LYS A 165 -7.27 -0.58 -7.80
CA LYS A 165 -8.43 -1.46 -7.74
C LYS A 165 -8.51 -2.38 -8.96
N THR A 166 -8.21 -1.85 -10.14
CA THR A 166 -8.20 -2.61 -11.39
C THR A 166 -7.09 -3.66 -11.38
N GLU A 167 -5.87 -3.28 -11.00
CA GLU A 167 -4.73 -4.20 -10.87
C GLU A 167 -5.00 -5.33 -9.87
N LEU A 168 -5.55 -4.98 -8.69
CA LEU A 168 -5.87 -5.97 -7.66
C LEU A 168 -6.94 -6.96 -8.14
N THR A 169 -7.97 -6.47 -8.83
CA THR A 169 -9.03 -7.33 -9.39
C THR A 169 -8.47 -8.28 -10.44
N SER A 170 -7.61 -7.78 -11.34
CA SER A 170 -6.93 -8.59 -12.36
C SER A 170 -6.09 -9.69 -11.72
N ASN A 171 -5.26 -9.35 -10.72
CA ASN A 171 -4.41 -10.31 -10.02
C ASN A 171 -5.24 -11.41 -9.32
N ILE A 172 -6.37 -11.05 -8.71
CA ILE A 172 -7.27 -12.03 -8.08
C ILE A 172 -7.86 -12.99 -9.12
N GLU A 173 -8.31 -12.50 -10.26
CA GLU A 173 -8.86 -13.34 -11.33
C GLU A 173 -7.79 -14.26 -11.96
N THR A 174 -6.56 -13.76 -12.14
CA THR A 174 -5.42 -14.59 -12.56
C THR A 174 -5.14 -15.70 -11.55
N VAL A 175 -5.06 -15.38 -10.25
CA VAL A 175 -4.80 -16.37 -9.21
C VAL A 175 -5.92 -17.42 -9.12
N LYS A 176 -7.20 -17.02 -9.25
CA LYS A 176 -8.32 -17.95 -9.32
C LYS A 176 -8.20 -18.90 -10.50
N THR A 177 -7.86 -18.37 -11.68
CA THR A 177 -7.69 -19.16 -12.90
C THR A 177 -6.52 -20.14 -12.77
N ASP A 178 -5.38 -19.68 -12.24
CA ASP A 178 -4.20 -20.52 -12.01
C ASP A 178 -4.48 -21.64 -11.01
N LEU A 179 -5.20 -21.34 -9.94
CA LEU A 179 -5.65 -22.35 -8.98
C LEU A 179 -6.55 -23.36 -9.69
N ASN A 180 -7.61 -22.92 -10.37
CA ASN A 180 -8.53 -23.80 -11.11
C ASN A 180 -7.81 -24.69 -12.13
N ASN A 181 -6.79 -24.17 -12.82
CA ASN A 181 -5.98 -24.95 -13.76
C ASN A 181 -5.10 -26.00 -13.07
N LYS A 182 -4.56 -25.70 -11.88
CA LYS A 182 -3.69 -26.61 -11.12
C LYS A 182 -4.46 -27.70 -10.37
N ILE A 183 -5.59 -27.34 -9.75
CA ILE A 183 -6.40 -28.27 -8.95
C ILE A 183 -7.55 -28.91 -9.73
N GLY A 184 -7.88 -28.38 -10.90
CA GLY A 184 -9.12 -28.69 -11.59
C GLY A 184 -10.32 -27.98 -10.98
N ASP A 185 -11.43 -27.97 -11.71
CA ASP A 185 -12.70 -27.44 -11.22
C ASP A 185 -13.32 -28.43 -10.22
N THR A 186 -13.36 -28.05 -8.94
CA THR A 186 -13.86 -28.91 -7.87
C THR A 186 -15.34 -29.27 -8.03
N THR A 187 -16.10 -28.49 -8.80
CA THR A 187 -17.51 -28.79 -9.09
C THR A 187 -17.68 -30.04 -9.97
N GLN A 188 -16.63 -30.40 -10.73
CA GLN A 188 -16.60 -31.57 -11.61
C GLN A 188 -16.27 -32.88 -10.87
N LEU A 189 -15.95 -32.83 -9.57
CA LEU A 189 -15.75 -34.04 -8.77
C LEU A 189 -17.04 -34.89 -8.72
N THR A 190 -16.90 -36.20 -8.76
CA THR A 190 -18.03 -37.16 -8.66
C THR A 190 -18.35 -37.57 -7.22
N THR A 191 -17.53 -37.15 -6.26
CA THR A 191 -17.72 -37.36 -4.82
C THR A 191 -18.91 -36.55 -4.28
N THR A 192 -19.40 -36.95 -3.11
CA THR A 192 -20.46 -36.25 -2.38
C THR A 192 -19.95 -34.94 -1.78
N ASP A 193 -18.73 -34.93 -1.24
CA ASP A 193 -18.06 -33.68 -0.82
C ASP A 193 -17.28 -33.06 -1.99
N LYS A 194 -17.72 -31.86 -2.42
CA LYS A 194 -17.08 -31.05 -3.47
C LYS A 194 -16.56 -29.71 -2.98
N THR A 195 -16.71 -29.45 -1.68
CA THR A 195 -16.35 -28.17 -1.06
C THR A 195 -14.89 -28.12 -0.66
N SER A 196 -14.26 -29.30 -0.52
CA SER A 196 -12.85 -29.47 -0.22
C SER A 196 -12.28 -30.68 -0.93
N LEU A 197 -11.12 -30.51 -1.58
CA LEU A 197 -10.36 -31.64 -2.14
C LEU A 197 -10.01 -32.69 -1.10
N VAL A 198 -9.78 -32.27 0.16
CA VAL A 198 -9.49 -33.18 1.27
C VAL A 198 -10.72 -34.02 1.61
N GLY A 199 -11.91 -33.39 1.59
CA GLY A 199 -13.17 -34.09 1.80
C GLY A 199 -13.43 -35.14 0.72
N ALA A 200 -13.33 -34.73 -0.54
CA ALA A 200 -13.43 -35.63 -1.70
C ALA A 200 -12.44 -36.81 -1.62
N LEU A 201 -11.18 -36.54 -1.27
CA LEU A 201 -10.15 -37.56 -1.16
C LEU A 201 -10.40 -38.54 0.00
N ASN A 202 -10.91 -38.05 1.13
CA ASN A 202 -11.27 -38.89 2.28
C ASN A 202 -12.47 -39.80 1.97
N GLU A 203 -13.42 -39.34 1.18
CA GLU A 203 -14.54 -40.16 0.69
C GLU A 203 -14.01 -41.32 -0.16
N VAL A 204 -13.15 -41.02 -1.15
CA VAL A 204 -12.49 -42.05 -1.97
C VAL A 204 -11.67 -43.01 -1.11
N LYS A 205 -10.90 -42.51 -0.15
CA LYS A 205 -10.11 -43.34 0.79
C LYS A 205 -11.01 -44.30 1.55
N THR A 206 -12.15 -43.83 2.05
CA THR A 206 -13.11 -44.68 2.79
C THR A 206 -13.68 -45.78 1.88
N SER A 207 -14.04 -45.45 0.64
CA SER A 207 -14.49 -46.45 -0.33
C SER A 207 -13.39 -47.48 -0.63
N VAL A 208 -12.13 -47.05 -0.76
CA VAL A 208 -10.99 -47.96 -1.00
C VAL A 208 -10.70 -48.84 0.22
N ASP A 209 -10.69 -48.29 1.44
CA ASP A 209 -10.47 -49.05 2.67
C ASP A 209 -11.57 -50.10 2.92
N SER A 210 -12.78 -49.87 2.38
CA SER A 210 -13.90 -50.83 2.47
C SER A 210 -13.79 -52.04 1.53
N ILE A 211 -12.81 -52.04 0.62
CA ILE A 211 -12.56 -53.17 -0.28
C ILE A 211 -11.86 -54.28 0.51
N GLU A 212 -12.61 -55.32 0.91
CA GLU A 212 -12.07 -56.50 1.58
C GLU A 212 -11.93 -57.68 0.61
N THR A 213 -10.72 -58.23 0.50
CA THR A 213 -10.36 -59.31 -0.45
C THR A 213 -10.13 -60.67 0.23
N THR A 214 -10.55 -60.80 1.49
CA THR A 214 -10.39 -62.04 2.24
C THR A 214 -11.27 -63.15 1.64
N ALA A 215 -10.89 -64.40 1.87
CA ALA A 215 -11.63 -65.56 1.38
C ALA A 215 -13.08 -65.59 1.90
N GLU A 216 -13.32 -65.09 3.12
CA GLU A 216 -14.66 -64.98 3.70
C GLU A 216 -15.57 -64.00 2.92
N LYS A 217 -15.00 -62.91 2.41
CA LYS A 217 -15.74 -61.84 1.70
C LYS A 217 -15.75 -61.99 0.19
N THR A 218 -14.96 -62.91 -0.35
CA THR A 218 -14.88 -63.18 -1.77
C THR A 218 -15.92 -64.23 -2.16
N SER A 219 -16.91 -63.85 -2.95
CA SER A 219 -17.91 -64.78 -3.48
C SER A 219 -17.30 -65.75 -4.49
N ILE A 220 -17.75 -67.00 -4.51
CA ILE A 220 -17.41 -67.96 -5.57
C ILE A 220 -18.49 -67.95 -6.64
N LYS A 221 -18.07 -68.03 -7.90
CA LYS A 221 -18.98 -68.35 -9.01
C LYS A 221 -19.13 -69.87 -9.15
N ASP A 222 -20.02 -70.44 -8.35
CA ASP A 222 -20.31 -71.88 -8.38
C ASP A 222 -21.37 -72.21 -9.43
N THR A 223 -20.94 -72.36 -10.68
CA THR A 223 -21.87 -72.57 -11.81
C THR A 223 -22.48 -73.98 -11.79
N ASP A 224 -21.80 -74.94 -11.19
CA ASP A 224 -22.19 -76.34 -11.16
C ASP A 224 -22.88 -76.75 -9.85
N ASN A 225 -23.04 -75.81 -8.90
CA ASN A 225 -23.58 -76.05 -7.55
C ASN A 225 -22.82 -77.16 -6.79
N LEU A 226 -21.48 -77.10 -6.84
CA LEU A 226 -20.59 -78.04 -6.16
C LEU A 226 -20.42 -77.74 -4.67
N PHE A 227 -20.72 -76.52 -4.23
CA PHE A 227 -20.57 -76.05 -2.85
C PHE A 227 -21.91 -75.58 -2.31
N GLU A 228 -22.13 -75.75 -1.01
CA GLU A 228 -23.26 -75.13 -0.31
C GLU A 228 -22.96 -73.67 0.05
N SER A 229 -21.68 -73.36 0.27
CA SER A 229 -21.24 -72.01 0.61
C SER A 229 -21.07 -71.10 -0.61
N ASP A 230 -21.38 -69.82 -0.40
CA ASP A 230 -21.31 -68.76 -1.41
C ASP A 230 -19.96 -68.02 -1.44
N ASN A 231 -19.04 -68.36 -0.54
CA ASN A 231 -17.74 -67.69 -0.38
C ASN A 231 -16.56 -68.66 -0.35
N VAL A 232 -15.37 -68.13 -0.66
CA VAL A 232 -14.13 -68.92 -0.81
C VAL A 232 -13.77 -69.66 0.48
N GLU A 233 -13.90 -69.03 1.63
CA GLU A 233 -13.57 -69.67 2.90
C GLU A 233 -14.48 -70.87 3.20
N GLY A 234 -15.79 -70.70 3.01
CA GLY A 234 -16.77 -71.75 3.23
C GLY A 234 -16.57 -72.94 2.30
N ALA A 235 -16.37 -72.70 1.00
CA ALA A 235 -16.07 -73.77 0.05
C ALA A 235 -14.76 -74.51 0.41
N LEU A 236 -13.71 -73.79 0.84
CA LEU A 236 -12.48 -74.44 1.30
C LEU A 236 -12.71 -75.29 2.56
N LYS A 237 -13.59 -74.86 3.48
CA LYS A 237 -13.99 -75.64 4.66
C LYS A 237 -14.72 -76.92 4.24
N GLU A 238 -15.64 -76.84 3.28
CA GLU A 238 -16.38 -77.99 2.74
C GLU A 238 -15.43 -79.01 2.10
N VAL A 239 -14.55 -78.57 1.19
CA VAL A 239 -13.53 -79.44 0.57
C VAL A 239 -12.67 -80.13 1.64
N MET A 240 -12.26 -79.40 2.66
CA MET A 240 -11.43 -79.97 3.73
C MET A 240 -12.21 -80.98 4.60
N GLN A 241 -13.52 -80.78 4.81
CA GLN A 241 -14.37 -81.73 5.51
C GLN A 241 -14.52 -83.03 4.70
N GLU A 242 -14.83 -82.93 3.41
CA GLU A 242 -14.94 -84.11 2.52
C GLU A 242 -13.63 -84.89 2.44
N PHE A 243 -12.49 -84.19 2.34
CA PHE A 243 -11.17 -84.81 2.33
C PHE A 243 -10.90 -85.57 3.64
N LYS A 244 -11.21 -84.97 4.80
CA LYS A 244 -11.05 -85.62 6.11
C LYS A 244 -11.93 -86.86 6.23
N SER A 245 -13.19 -86.77 5.82
CA SER A 245 -14.13 -87.90 5.80
C SER A 245 -13.62 -89.04 4.93
N SER A 246 -13.17 -88.72 3.71
CA SER A 246 -12.60 -89.69 2.77
C SER A 246 -11.34 -90.36 3.32
N LYS A 247 -10.43 -89.58 3.91
CA LYS A 247 -9.20 -90.08 4.55
C LYS A 247 -9.50 -91.03 5.71
N ASN A 248 -10.48 -90.72 6.55
CA ASN A 248 -10.85 -91.57 7.68
C ASN A 248 -11.43 -92.91 7.19
N SER A 249 -12.37 -92.89 6.25
CA SER A 249 -12.95 -94.11 5.66
C SER A 249 -11.89 -95.04 5.07
N LEU A 250 -10.88 -94.50 4.37
CA LEU A 250 -9.76 -95.29 3.85
C LEU A 250 -8.95 -95.96 4.96
N ARG A 251 -8.62 -95.25 6.05
CA ARG A 251 -7.89 -95.84 7.19
C ARG A 251 -8.66 -96.98 7.83
N THR A 252 -9.97 -96.82 8.01
CA THR A 252 -10.83 -97.87 8.59
C THR A 252 -10.85 -99.13 7.71
N ASN A 253 -10.97 -98.95 6.39
CA ASN A 253 -10.97 -100.05 5.43
C ASN A 253 -9.63 -100.80 5.42
N PHE A 254 -8.49 -100.09 5.38
CA PHE A 254 -7.17 -100.72 5.45
C PHE A 254 -6.96 -101.50 6.75
N ASN A 255 -7.38 -100.94 7.89
CA ASN A 255 -7.28 -101.64 9.17
C ASN A 255 -8.17 -102.90 9.23
N GLY A 256 -9.31 -102.92 8.53
CA GLY A 256 -10.17 -104.10 8.43
C GLY A 256 -9.65 -105.19 7.48
N MET A 257 -8.66 -104.89 6.65
CA MET A 257 -8.05 -105.84 5.69
C MET A 257 -6.77 -106.50 6.19
N LEU A 258 -6.23 -106.07 7.36
CA LEU A 258 -5.11 -106.74 8.00
C LEU A 258 -5.61 -107.99 8.74
N PRO A 259 -5.05 -109.20 8.50
CA PRO A 259 -5.41 -110.38 9.28
C PRO A 259 -4.95 -110.20 10.73
N VAL A 260 -5.78 -110.67 11.67
CA VAL A 260 -5.54 -110.65 13.13
C VAL A 260 -4.36 -111.55 13.51
#